data_AF-A0A9P2YF46-F1
#
_entry.id   AF-A0A9P2YF46-F1
#
_cell.length_a   1.000
_cell.length_b   1.000
_cell.length_c   1.000
_cell.angle_alpha   90.00
_cell.angle_beta   90.00
_cell.angle_gamma   90.00
#
_symmetry.space_group_name_H-M   'P 1'
#
loop_
_entity.id
_entity.type
_entity.pdbx_description
1 polymer ?
#
loop_
_entity_poly.entity_id
_entity_poly.type
_entity_poly.pdbx_seq_one_letter_code
_entity_poly.pdbx_strand_id
1 'polypeptide(L)'
;MNNGWSYSAEFINGRFERIRWTRSGQPPQVSSLSFKNTNNKGQPIYRGSLFAAVSVTLIDLSKGDVRPGSQISVGVEEWGWSRGNCGLNR
;
A
#
# COMPACT_ATOMS: atom_id res chain seq x y z
N MET A 1 -11.64 4.02 -0.08
CA MET A 1 -12.22 2.84 -0.75
C MET A 1 -13.49 2.44 -0.01
N ASN A 2 -14.54 2.00 -0.71
CA ASN A 2 -15.82 1.61 -0.10
C ASN A 2 -15.98 0.07 -0.08
N ASN A 3 -15.10 -0.62 0.65
CA ASN A 3 -15.03 -2.09 0.70
C ASN A 3 -15.04 -2.66 2.14
N GLY A 4 -15.17 -1.79 3.16
CA GLY A 4 -15.14 -2.15 4.57
C GLY A 4 -13.76 -2.56 5.12
N TRP A 5 -12.70 -2.45 4.31
CA TRP A 5 -11.33 -2.73 4.73
C TRP A 5 -10.57 -1.44 5.00
N SER A 6 -9.87 -1.40 6.13
CA SER A 6 -8.83 -0.43 6.43
C SER A 6 -7.47 -1.00 6.06
N TYR A 7 -6.48 -0.14 5.84
CA TYR A 7 -5.13 -0.58 5.50
C TYR A 7 -4.05 0.32 6.10
N SER A 8 -2.88 -0.26 6.34
CA SER A 8 -1.64 0.42 6.69
C SER A 8 -0.50 -0.09 5.82
N ALA A 9 0.26 0.81 5.20
CA ALA A 9 1.47 0.44 4.46
C ALA A 9 2.70 0.50 5.36
N GLU A 10 3.53 -0.52 5.28
CA GLU A 10 4.74 -0.67 6.08
C GLU A 10 5.96 -0.64 5.18
N PHE A 11 7.02 0.00 5.64
CA PHE A 11 8.25 0.19 4.90
C PHE A 11 9.46 -0.18 5.74
N ILE A 12 10.52 -0.62 5.06
CA ILE A 12 11.82 -0.95 5.64
C ILE A 12 12.88 -0.30 4.75
N ASN A 13 13.88 0.35 5.35
CA ASN A 13 14.99 0.98 4.61
C ASN A 13 14.55 1.88 3.44
N GLY A 14 13.50 2.68 3.66
CA GLY A 14 12.96 3.62 2.67
C GLY A 14 12.16 2.98 1.53
N ARG A 15 11.74 1.71 1.65
CA ARG A 15 10.93 1.01 0.64
C ARG A 15 9.72 0.34 1.24
N PHE A 16 8.58 0.44 0.56
CA PHE A 16 7.37 -0.27 0.96
C PHE A 16 7.50 -1.77 0.72
N GLU A 17 7.27 -2.56 1.76
CA GLU A 17 7.43 -4.02 1.76
C GLU A 17 6.09 -4.75 1.91
N ARG A 18 5.11 -4.15 2.59
CA ARG A 18 3.79 -4.77 2.74
C ARG A 18 2.67 -3.77 3.00
N ILE A 19 1.45 -4.20 2.71
CA ILE A 19 0.22 -3.57 3.21
C ILE A 19 -0.47 -4.55 4.14
N ARG A 20 -0.81 -4.10 5.34
CA ARG A 20 -1.66 -4.82 6.29
C ARG A 20 -3.09 -4.32 6.16
N TRP A 21 -4.02 -5.24 5.98
CA TRP A 21 -5.45 -4.99 5.82
C TRP A 21 -6.20 -5.44 7.05
N THR A 22 -7.13 -4.64 7.53
CA THR A 22 -7.98 -4.95 8.69
C THR A 22 -9.45 -4.71 8.39
N ARG A 23 -10.31 -5.58 8.92
CA ARG A 23 -11.76 -5.46 8.87
C ARG A 23 -12.34 -6.09 10.14
N SER A 24 -13.35 -5.44 10.72
CA SER A 24 -14.00 -5.96 11.92
C SER A 24 -14.54 -7.38 11.68
N GLY A 25 -14.29 -8.29 12.63
CA GLY A 25 -14.72 -9.69 12.53
C GLY A 25 -13.93 -10.56 11.55
N GLN A 26 -12.81 -10.07 11.00
CA GLN A 26 -11.96 -10.81 10.06
C GLN A 26 -10.48 -10.80 10.52
N PRO A 27 -9.73 -11.89 10.31
CA PRO A 27 -8.31 -11.90 10.58
C PRO A 27 -7.59 -10.90 9.67
N PRO A 28 -6.58 -10.17 10.17
CA PRO A 28 -5.77 -9.27 9.34
C PRO A 28 -5.16 -10.01 8.15
N GLN A 29 -5.13 -9.35 7.01
CA GLN A 29 -4.54 -9.87 5.78
C GLN A 29 -3.30 -9.07 5.41
N VAL A 30 -2.37 -9.68 4.69
CA VAL A 30 -1.12 -9.03 4.31
C VAL A 30 -0.91 -9.20 2.80
N SER A 31 -0.59 -8.09 2.16
CA SER A 31 -0.06 -8.08 0.80
C SER A 31 1.43 -7.76 0.87
N SER A 32 2.28 -8.74 0.55
CA SER A 32 3.69 -8.47 0.29
C SER A 32 3.82 -7.64 -0.99
N LEU A 33 4.69 -6.64 -0.95
CA LEU A 33 4.93 -5.73 -2.05
C LEU A 33 6.31 -5.99 -2.66
N SER A 34 6.40 -5.79 -3.96
CA SER A 34 7.66 -5.79 -4.69
C SER A 34 7.73 -4.54 -5.56
N PHE A 35 8.90 -3.91 -5.57
CA PHE A 35 9.14 -2.77 -6.45
C PHE A 35 8.96 -3.22 -7.91
N LYS A 36 8.17 -2.46 -8.67
CA LYS A 36 7.96 -2.68 -10.10
C LYS A 36 8.80 -1.72 -10.92
N ASN A 37 8.56 -0.43 -10.76
CA ASN A 37 9.19 0.63 -11.54
C ASN A 37 8.94 2.00 -10.90
N THR A 38 9.58 3.04 -11.44
CA THR A 38 9.27 4.44 -11.13
C THR A 38 8.50 5.05 -12.31
N ASN A 39 7.43 5.81 -12.05
CA ASN A 39 6.69 6.48 -13.12
C ASN A 39 7.36 7.79 -13.58
N ASN A 40 6.80 8.43 -14.61
CA ASN A 40 7.28 9.70 -15.15
C ASN A 40 7.20 10.89 -14.17
N LYS A 41 6.56 10.74 -13.01
CA LYS A 41 6.51 11.74 -11.93
C LYS A 41 7.57 11.49 -10.85
N GLY A 42 8.45 10.51 -11.05
CA GLY A 42 9.46 10.11 -10.07
C GLY A 42 8.88 9.32 -8.89
N GLN A 43 7.67 8.77 -9.01
CA GLN A 43 7.00 8.04 -7.93
C GLN A 43 7.29 6.55 -8.05
N PRO A 44 7.93 5.91 -7.05
CA PRO A 44 8.06 4.46 -7.00
C PRO A 44 6.71 3.76 -6.98
N ILE A 45 6.58 2.70 -7.78
CA ILE A 45 5.40 1.85 -7.87
C ILE A 45 5.77 0.46 -7.38
N TYR A 46 4.95 -0.07 -6.47
CA TYR A 46 5.04 -1.40 -5.92
C TYR A 46 3.80 -2.21 -6.29
N ARG A 47 3.97 -3.52 -6.47
CA ARG A 47 2.90 -4.48 -6.76
C ARG A 47 2.86 -5.57 -5.71
N GLY A 48 1.66 -6.04 -5.42
CA GLY A 48 1.40 -7.20 -4.58
C GLY A 48 0.06 -7.81 -4.91
N SER A 49 -0.38 -8.73 -4.06
CA SER A 49 -1.73 -9.30 -4.14
C SER A 49 -2.37 -9.41 -2.77
N LEU A 50 -3.69 -9.41 -2.73
CA LEU A 50 -4.51 -9.70 -1.57
C LEU A 50 -5.30 -10.98 -1.84
N PHE A 51 -5.44 -11.85 -0.82
CA PHE A 51 -6.06 -13.18 -0.96
C PHE A 51 -5.46 -14.03 -2.11
N ALA A 52 -4.17 -13.86 -2.40
CA ALA A 52 -3.45 -14.50 -3.50
C ALA A 52 -3.98 -14.24 -4.93
N ALA A 53 -5.06 -13.46 -5.10
CA ALA A 53 -5.71 -13.27 -6.41
C ALA A 53 -5.95 -11.79 -6.77
N VAL A 54 -6.22 -10.93 -5.79
CA VAL A 54 -6.62 -9.54 -6.05
C VAL A 54 -5.38 -8.66 -6.21
N SER A 55 -5.21 -8.00 -7.36
CA SER A 55 -4.03 -7.16 -7.59
C SER A 55 -4.02 -5.92 -6.71
N VAL A 56 -2.86 -5.64 -6.10
CA VAL A 56 -2.61 -4.44 -5.30
C VAL A 56 -1.49 -3.63 -5.94
N THR A 57 -1.70 -2.33 -6.06
CA THR A 57 -0.70 -1.35 -6.48
C THR A 57 -0.52 -0.30 -5.40
N LEU A 58 0.71 -0.07 -4.96
CA LEU A 58 1.06 1.06 -4.11
C LEU A 58 1.93 2.03 -4.92
N ILE A 59 1.56 3.30 -4.90
CA ILE A 59 2.34 4.41 -5.45
C ILE A 59 2.84 5.23 -4.28
N ASP A 60 4.17 5.35 -4.17
CA ASP A 60 4.82 6.22 -3.23
C ASP A 60 4.78 7.67 -3.74
N LEU A 61 3.95 8.50 -3.11
CA LEU A 61 3.82 9.91 -3.49
C LEU A 61 4.96 10.77 -2.93
N SER A 62 5.78 10.24 -2.02
CA SER A 62 6.98 10.89 -1.49
C SER A 62 8.21 10.78 -2.39
N LYS A 63 8.09 10.11 -3.54
CA LYS A 63 9.14 10.01 -4.58
C LYS A 63 10.43 9.36 -4.10
N GLY A 64 10.33 8.35 -3.23
CA GLY A 64 11.45 7.61 -2.66
C GLY A 64 11.94 8.11 -1.30
N ASP A 65 11.45 9.26 -0.83
CA ASP A 65 11.74 9.79 0.52
C ASP A 65 10.74 9.22 1.54
N VAL A 66 10.71 7.89 1.66
CA VAL A 66 9.75 7.18 2.52
C VAL A 66 10.14 7.34 3.99
N ARG A 67 9.26 8.00 4.75
CA ARG A 67 9.36 8.24 6.20
C ARG A 67 8.00 8.03 6.85
N PRO A 68 7.91 7.90 8.19
CA PRO A 68 6.62 7.84 8.86
C PRO A 68 5.77 9.06 8.47
N GLY A 69 4.54 8.83 8.01
CA GLY A 69 3.65 9.86 7.49
C GLY A 69 3.76 10.13 5.99
N SER A 70 4.66 9.49 5.24
CA SER A 70 4.78 9.68 3.78
C SER A 70 3.47 9.37 3.06
N GLN A 71 3.12 10.20 2.09
CA GLN A 71 1.88 10.04 1.34
C GLN A 71 1.96 8.87 0.37
N ILE A 72 0.87 8.10 0.30
CA ILE A 72 0.73 6.95 -0.58
C ILE A 72 -0.59 6.99 -1.34
N SER A 73 -0.62 6.34 -2.49
CA SER A 73 -1.87 5.97 -3.17
C SER A 73 -1.90 4.46 -3.34
N VAL A 74 -2.94 3.82 -2.82
CA VAL A 74 -3.15 2.38 -2.93
C VAL A 74 -4.33 2.12 -3.86
N GLY A 75 -4.10 1.33 -4.90
CA GLY A 75 -5.10 0.84 -5.82
C GLY A 75 -5.28 -0.66 -5.61
N VAL A 76 -6.52 -1.09 -5.47
CA VAL A 76 -6.86 -2.52 -5.42
C VAL A 76 -7.84 -2.80 -6.55
N GLU A 77 -7.58 -3.88 -7.26
CA GLU A 77 -8.46 -4.37 -8.31
C GLU A 77 -9.90 -4.49 -7.79
N GLU A 78 -10.87 -4.00 -8.58
CA GLU A 78 -12.30 -3.96 -8.26
C GLU A 78 -12.72 -3.05 -7.08
N TRP A 79 -11.82 -2.65 -6.17
CA TRP A 79 -12.15 -1.79 -5.02
C TRP A 79 -11.78 -0.32 -5.23
N GLY A 80 -10.99 -0.04 -6.26
CA GLY A 80 -10.60 1.29 -6.67
C GLY A 80 -9.38 1.83 -5.92
N TRP A 81 -9.27 3.15 -5.86
CA TRP A 81 -8.11 3.84 -5.30
C TRP A 81 -8.43 4.52 -3.97
N SER A 82 -7.45 4.54 -3.08
CA SER A 82 -7.46 5.35 -1.86
C SER A 82 -6.12 6.07 -1.71
N ARG A 83 -6.18 7.28 -1.16
CA ARG A 83 -5.01 8.02 -0.71
C ARG A 83 -4.94 8.00 0.80
N GLY A 84 -3.73 8.05 1.33
CA GLY A 84 -3.49 8.14 2.76
C GLY A 84 -2.02 8.39 3.04
N ASN A 85 -1.66 8.22 4.30
CA ASN A 85 -0.29 8.32 4.76
C ASN A 85 0.16 6.92 5.21
N CYS A 86 1.41 6.56 4.94
CA CYS A 86 1.99 5.42 5.63
C CYS A 86 2.17 5.79 7.10
N GLY A 87 1.78 4.90 8.00
CA GLY A 87 1.82 5.13 9.43
C GLY A 87 2.40 3.91 10.10
N LEU A 88 3.32 4.14 11.04
CA LEU A 88 3.51 3.19 12.13
C LEU A 88 2.14 3.08 12.82
N ASN A 89 1.54 1.90 12.82
CA ASN A 89 0.54 1.59 13.85
C ASN A 89 1.27 1.80 15.19
N ARG A 90 0.91 2.87 15.91
CA ARG A 90 1.17 2.91 17.36
C ARG A 90 0.17 2.01 18.05
#